data_AF-A0A7S0WR57-F1
#
_entry.id   AF-A0A7S0WR57-F1
#
_cell.length_a   1.000
_cell.length_b   1.000
_cell.length_c   1.000
_cell.angle_alpha   90.00
_cell.angle_beta   90.00
_cell.angle_gamma   90.00
#
_symmetry.space_group_name_H-M   'P 1'
#
loop_
_entity.id
_entity.type
_entity.pdbx_description
1 polymer ?
#
loop_
_entity_poly.entity_id
_entity_poly.type
_entity_poly.pdbx_seq_one_letter_code
_entity_poly.pdbx_strand_id
1 'polypeptide(L)'
;MGGTYSKVKGVPDLAKNPRITMGMGRNMMRKKAGKATAVGDPTVEITHDGVVAKEAGGWKAKGEDAWKSFQAARPYSLEGYQVKAPKAGDMAPDGTVHPREAGDPTTLLATVKALAQKSGMDDVAVIFGCSTCPAFRVFGGYDFHQAFKKKALPVLYVYTREAHGHDDFESAMNLTNPFALTKTINMHKNLEERRAAATLLYGHTVTQHGGKEHINMVLDDLDDGLEKKYEARPFRAYVITASTGQVKYASGVCPFNMEAKMLNIAKL
;
A
#
# COMPACT_ATOMS: atom_id res chain seq x y z
N MET A 1 -25.94 9.57 17.41
CA MET A 1 -25.52 9.16 18.77
C MET A 1 -24.04 8.82 18.71
N GLY A 2 -23.19 9.65 19.33
CA GLY A 2 -21.74 9.50 19.27
C GLY A 2 -21.27 8.39 20.21
N GLY A 3 -20.80 7.28 19.64
CA GLY A 3 -20.13 6.22 20.39
C GLY A 3 -18.72 6.68 20.78
N THR A 4 -18.48 6.86 22.07
CA THR A 4 -17.14 7.04 22.63
C THR A 4 -16.41 5.70 22.60
N TYR A 5 -15.33 5.61 21.82
CA TYR A 5 -14.46 4.44 21.80
C TYR A 5 -13.69 4.33 23.11
N SER A 6 -14.05 3.35 23.94
CA SER A 6 -13.36 2.99 25.17
C SER A 6 -11.90 2.60 24.88
N LYS A 7 -10.95 3.21 25.61
CA LYS A 7 -9.54 2.80 25.60
C LYS A 7 -9.42 1.35 26.10
N VAL A 8 -8.95 0.44 25.25
CA VAL A 8 -8.57 -0.92 25.66
C VAL A 8 -7.32 -0.83 26.51
N LYS A 9 -7.39 -1.27 27.79
CA LYS A 9 -6.23 -1.39 28.68
C LYS A 9 -5.22 -2.39 28.09
N GLY A 10 -3.97 -1.98 27.94
CA GLY A 10 -2.86 -2.88 27.60
C GLY A 10 -2.25 -2.74 26.20
N VAL A 11 -2.84 -1.92 25.31
CA VAL A 11 -2.23 -1.66 23.99
C VAL A 11 -1.32 -0.44 24.07
N PRO A 12 -0.02 -0.54 23.76
CA PRO A 12 0.85 0.62 23.66
C PRO A 12 0.28 1.59 22.62
N ASP A 13 -0.03 2.79 23.09
CA ASP A 13 -0.37 3.91 22.23
C ASP A 13 0.82 4.17 21.29
N LEU A 14 0.65 3.95 19.98
CA LEU A 14 1.70 4.19 18.97
C LEU A 14 2.14 5.66 18.98
N ALA A 15 1.27 6.59 19.42
CA ALA A 15 1.66 7.98 19.62
C ALA A 15 2.60 8.18 20.83
N LYS A 16 2.72 7.20 21.72
CA LYS A 16 3.55 7.22 22.94
C LYS A 16 4.77 6.31 22.89
N ASN A 17 5.08 5.65 21.77
CA ASN A 17 6.33 4.92 21.61
C ASN A 17 7.30 5.71 20.70
N PRO A 18 8.02 6.72 21.24
CA PRO A 18 8.89 7.60 20.47
C PRO A 18 10.11 6.91 19.86
N ARG A 19 10.35 5.62 20.15
CA ARG A 19 11.50 4.88 19.60
C ARG A 19 11.31 4.45 18.14
N ILE A 20 10.07 4.39 17.63
CA ILE A 20 9.80 4.14 16.21
C ILE A 20 9.59 5.45 15.43
N THR A 21 9.38 6.58 16.12
CA THR A 21 9.20 7.90 15.49
C THR A 21 10.50 8.64 15.18
N MET A 22 11.68 8.07 15.44
CA MET A 22 12.97 8.68 15.09
C MET A 22 13.52 8.09 13.79
N GLY A 23 13.71 8.94 12.77
CA GLY A 23 14.06 8.58 11.39
C GLY A 23 15.24 7.62 11.20
N MET A 24 16.13 7.46 12.19
CA MET A 24 17.21 6.47 12.16
C MET A 24 16.71 5.02 12.13
N GLY A 25 15.69 4.66 12.92
CA GLY A 25 15.15 3.30 12.98
C GLY A 25 14.49 2.88 11.65
N ARG A 26 13.73 3.79 11.04
CA ARG A 26 13.10 3.57 9.73
C ARG A 26 14.13 3.40 8.62
N ASN A 27 15.17 4.24 8.56
CA ASN A 27 16.21 4.12 7.54
C ASN A 27 16.94 2.78 7.62
N MET A 28 17.21 2.28 8.84
CA MET A 28 17.80 0.97 9.04
C MET A 28 16.85 -0.15 8.58
N MET A 29 15.58 -0.10 8.97
CA MET A 29 14.57 -1.08 8.54
C MET A 29 14.38 -1.08 7.03
N ARG A 30 14.32 0.11 6.41
CA ARG A 30 14.26 0.29 4.95
C ARG A 30 15.48 -0.34 4.28
N LYS A 31 16.70 -0.10 4.77
CA LYS A 31 17.92 -0.71 4.22
C LYS A 31 17.89 -2.24 4.34
N LYS A 32 17.44 -2.77 5.48
CA LYS A 32 17.33 -4.24 5.69
C LYS A 32 16.28 -4.85 4.76
N ALA A 33 15.10 -4.25 4.67
CA ALA A 33 14.03 -4.70 3.79
C ALA A 33 14.46 -4.60 2.32
N GLY A 34 15.03 -3.46 1.90
CA GLY A 34 15.53 -3.25 0.56
C GLY A 34 16.60 -4.27 0.15
N LYS A 35 17.51 -4.65 1.05
CA LYS A 35 18.46 -5.75 0.78
C LYS A 35 17.77 -7.11 0.61
N ALA A 36 16.73 -7.39 1.40
CA ALA A 36 16.00 -8.66 1.32
C ALA A 36 15.13 -8.77 0.05
N THR A 37 14.64 -7.63 -0.45
CA THR A 37 13.73 -7.52 -1.60
C THR A 37 14.41 -7.03 -2.87
N ALA A 38 15.72 -6.75 -2.84
CA ALA A 38 16.51 -6.46 -4.02
C ALA A 38 16.68 -7.73 -4.86
N VAL A 39 16.50 -7.57 -6.16
CA VAL A 39 16.79 -8.59 -7.17
C VAL A 39 17.61 -7.94 -8.27
N GLY A 40 18.79 -8.50 -8.54
CA GLY A 40 19.76 -7.86 -9.43
C GLY A 40 20.21 -6.49 -8.90
N ASP A 41 20.30 -5.51 -9.80
CA ASP A 41 20.64 -4.13 -9.45
C ASP A 41 19.44 -3.41 -8.80
N PRO A 42 19.54 -2.93 -7.54
CA PRO A 42 18.44 -2.26 -6.85
C PRO A 42 18.01 -0.93 -7.48
N THR A 43 18.85 -0.34 -8.34
CA THR A 43 18.59 0.92 -9.06
C THR A 43 17.85 0.70 -10.39
N VAL A 44 17.76 -0.55 -10.83
CA VAL A 44 16.99 -0.96 -12.01
C VAL A 44 15.69 -1.59 -11.56
N GLU A 45 14.58 -1.21 -12.21
CA GLU A 45 13.28 -1.78 -11.86
C GLU A 45 13.22 -3.25 -12.27
N ILE A 46 12.86 -4.11 -11.32
CA ILE A 46 12.74 -5.54 -11.55
C ILE A 46 11.57 -5.83 -12.51
N THR A 47 11.75 -6.80 -13.40
CA THR A 47 10.65 -7.33 -14.22
C THR A 47 9.67 -8.13 -13.36
N HIS A 48 8.45 -8.31 -13.87
CA HIS A 48 7.47 -9.17 -13.20
C HIS A 48 7.98 -10.62 -13.06
N ASP A 49 8.57 -11.19 -14.11
CA ASP A 49 9.19 -12.53 -14.03
C ASP A 49 10.27 -12.62 -12.95
N GLY A 50 11.06 -11.56 -12.77
CA GLY A 50 12.05 -11.49 -11.70
C GLY A 50 11.42 -11.51 -10.31
N VAL A 51 10.27 -10.85 -10.14
CA VAL A 51 9.48 -10.88 -8.89
C VAL A 51 8.96 -12.29 -8.65
N VAL A 52 8.32 -12.88 -9.66
CA VAL A 52 7.75 -14.24 -9.60
C VAL A 52 8.82 -15.25 -9.22
N ALA A 53 9.99 -15.22 -9.87
CA ALA A 53 11.09 -16.12 -9.56
C ALA A 53 11.60 -15.96 -8.11
N LYS A 54 11.74 -14.71 -7.64
CA LYS A 54 12.17 -14.41 -6.27
C LYS A 54 11.17 -14.91 -5.24
N GLU A 55 9.88 -14.66 -5.46
CA GLU A 55 8.81 -15.08 -4.56
C GLU A 55 8.65 -16.61 -4.57
N ALA A 56 8.61 -17.23 -5.74
CA ALA A 56 8.52 -18.69 -5.87
C ALA A 56 9.66 -19.39 -5.13
N GLY A 57 10.91 -18.94 -5.29
CA GLY A 57 12.05 -19.48 -4.56
C GLY A 57 11.91 -19.31 -3.04
N GLY A 58 11.51 -18.13 -2.59
CA GLY A 58 11.36 -17.82 -1.16
C GLY A 58 10.23 -18.57 -0.46
N TRP A 59 9.12 -18.83 -1.15
CA TRP A 59 7.96 -19.51 -0.58
C TRP A 59 8.04 -21.04 -0.70
N LYS A 60 8.57 -21.57 -1.81
CA LYS A 60 8.84 -23.03 -1.93
C LYS A 60 9.83 -23.51 -0.87
N ALA A 61 10.84 -22.69 -0.54
CA ALA A 61 11.81 -23.01 0.52
C ALA A 61 11.19 -23.11 1.94
N LYS A 62 9.98 -22.59 2.14
CA LYS A 62 9.25 -22.67 3.42
C LYS A 62 8.36 -23.90 3.53
N GLY A 63 8.32 -24.75 2.50
CA GLY A 63 7.50 -25.96 2.45
C GLY A 63 6.23 -25.82 1.62
N GLU A 64 5.58 -26.97 1.38
CA GLU A 64 4.46 -27.10 0.45
C GLU A 64 3.22 -26.30 0.90
N ASP A 65 2.89 -26.31 2.19
CA ASP A 65 1.72 -25.60 2.71
C ASP A 65 1.89 -24.07 2.61
N ALA A 66 3.09 -23.57 2.89
CA ALA A 66 3.42 -22.15 2.73
C ALA A 66 3.33 -21.73 1.26
N TRP A 67 3.77 -22.60 0.33
CA TRP A 67 3.64 -22.36 -1.09
C TRP A 67 2.18 -22.33 -1.55
N LYS A 68 1.36 -23.31 -1.16
CA LYS A 68 -0.09 -23.34 -1.49
C LYS A 68 -0.82 -22.10 -0.97
N SER A 69 -0.53 -21.71 0.28
CA SER A 69 -1.11 -20.51 0.88
C SER A 69 -0.71 -19.24 0.12
N PHE A 70 0.57 -19.13 -0.29
CA PHE A 70 1.02 -18.04 -1.15
C PHE A 70 0.31 -18.02 -2.50
N GLN A 71 0.13 -19.17 -3.16
CA GLN A 71 -0.56 -19.25 -4.45
C GLN A 71 -2.00 -18.74 -4.37
N ALA A 72 -2.73 -19.08 -3.30
CA ALA A 72 -4.07 -18.56 -3.06
C ALA A 72 -4.06 -17.05 -2.78
N ALA A 73 -3.09 -16.57 -1.99
CA ALA A 73 -3.02 -15.19 -1.56
C ALA A 73 -2.45 -14.22 -2.63
N ARG A 74 -1.67 -14.71 -3.59
CA ARG A 74 -0.94 -13.91 -4.60
C ARG A 74 -1.00 -14.54 -6.01
N PRO A 75 -2.19 -14.67 -6.60
CA PRO A 75 -2.36 -15.37 -7.88
C PRO A 75 -1.62 -14.71 -9.05
N TYR A 76 -1.40 -13.39 -9.03
CA TYR A 76 -0.62 -12.69 -10.05
C TYR A 76 0.90 -12.75 -9.85
N SER A 77 1.38 -13.38 -8.78
CA SER A 77 2.81 -13.63 -8.56
C SER A 77 3.20 -15.07 -8.91
N LEU A 78 2.43 -15.71 -9.79
CA LEU A 78 2.65 -17.08 -10.21
C LEU A 78 3.31 -17.16 -11.58
N GLU A 79 4.09 -18.22 -11.78
CA GLU A 79 4.74 -18.51 -13.05
C GLU A 79 3.71 -18.63 -14.17
N GLY A 80 4.00 -17.99 -15.30
CA GLY A 80 3.11 -17.94 -16.47
C GLY A 80 1.94 -16.95 -16.35
N TYR A 81 1.75 -16.28 -15.21
CA TYR A 81 0.71 -15.27 -15.06
C TYR A 81 0.98 -14.06 -15.99
N GLN A 82 -0.03 -13.64 -16.73
CA GLN A 82 0.04 -12.46 -17.59
C GLN A 82 -0.47 -11.24 -16.84
N VAL A 83 0.43 -10.29 -16.54
CA VAL A 83 0.12 -9.03 -15.84
C VAL A 83 -0.93 -8.23 -16.60
N LYS A 84 -1.99 -7.84 -15.89
CA LYS A 84 -3.10 -7.03 -16.39
C LYS A 84 -3.14 -5.64 -15.74
N ALA A 85 -2.32 -5.41 -14.72
CA ALA A 85 -2.20 -4.09 -14.11
C ALA A 85 -1.82 -3.04 -15.17
N PRO A 86 -2.40 -1.83 -15.10
CA PRO A 86 -2.15 -0.80 -16.09
C PRO A 86 -0.68 -0.34 -16.05
N LYS A 87 -0.11 -0.08 -17.23
CA LYS A 87 1.22 0.53 -17.38
C LYS A 87 1.10 2.00 -17.77
N ALA A 88 2.23 2.71 -17.77
CA ALA A 88 2.27 4.07 -18.28
C ALA A 88 1.76 4.13 -19.73
N GLY A 89 0.91 5.10 -20.02
CA GLY A 89 0.20 5.29 -21.30
C GLY A 89 -1.20 4.67 -21.34
N ASP A 90 -1.50 3.67 -20.49
CA ASP A 90 -2.82 3.05 -20.46
C ASP A 90 -3.87 3.95 -19.80
N MET A 91 -5.14 3.69 -20.07
CA MET A 91 -6.24 4.26 -19.29
C MET A 91 -6.24 3.64 -17.89
N ALA A 92 -6.30 4.49 -16.87
CA ALA A 92 -6.42 4.04 -15.49
C ALA A 92 -7.78 3.36 -15.28
N PRO A 93 -7.82 2.11 -14.80
CA PRO A 93 -9.08 1.45 -14.47
C PRO A 93 -9.86 2.26 -13.43
N ASP A 94 -11.15 2.51 -13.70
CA ASP A 94 -12.05 3.11 -12.73
C ASP A 94 -12.80 2.05 -11.92
N GLY A 95 -13.36 2.45 -10.78
CA GLY A 95 -14.10 1.57 -9.90
C GLY A 95 -14.60 2.30 -8.67
N THR A 96 -15.55 1.67 -7.98
CA THR A 96 -16.17 2.23 -6.77
C THR A 96 -15.11 2.42 -5.69
N VAL A 97 -15.15 3.59 -5.04
CA VAL A 97 -14.41 3.83 -3.81
C VAL A 97 -15.35 4.40 -2.76
N HIS A 98 -15.07 4.07 -1.51
CA HIS A 98 -15.80 4.57 -0.36
C HIS A 98 -14.95 5.63 0.35
N PRO A 99 -15.56 6.69 0.91
CA PRO A 99 -14.85 7.60 1.79
C PRO A 99 -14.42 6.90 3.09
N ARG A 100 -13.22 7.26 3.59
CA ARG A 100 -12.73 6.78 4.90
C ARG A 100 -13.65 7.20 6.03
N GLU A 101 -14.20 8.40 5.96
CA GLU A 101 -15.20 8.91 6.89
C GLU A 101 -16.62 8.69 6.34
N ALA A 102 -17.64 9.24 7.00
CA ALA A 102 -19.01 9.21 6.48
C ALA A 102 -19.14 9.95 5.14
N GLY A 103 -19.91 9.39 4.21
CA GLY A 103 -20.20 9.97 2.91
C GLY A 103 -20.62 8.91 1.89
N ASP A 104 -21.12 9.36 0.76
CA ASP A 104 -21.55 8.48 -0.32
C ASP A 104 -20.35 7.91 -1.10
N PRO A 105 -20.46 6.68 -1.65
CA PRO A 105 -19.46 6.14 -2.55
C PRO A 105 -19.30 7.02 -3.80
N THR A 106 -18.11 6.96 -4.40
CA THR A 106 -17.80 7.61 -5.67
C THR A 106 -16.93 6.67 -6.52
N THR A 107 -16.23 7.17 -7.53
CA THR A 107 -15.24 6.40 -8.29
C THR A 107 -13.82 6.90 -8.06
N LEU A 108 -12.84 6.04 -8.34
CA LEU A 108 -11.41 6.39 -8.25
C LEU A 108 -11.09 7.61 -9.14
N LEU A 109 -11.54 7.60 -10.40
CA LEU A 109 -11.25 8.70 -11.32
C LEU A 109 -11.98 9.99 -10.93
N ALA A 110 -13.19 9.91 -10.38
CA ALA A 110 -13.87 11.08 -9.83
C ALA A 110 -13.10 11.68 -8.64
N THR A 111 -12.59 10.82 -7.74
CA THR A 111 -11.76 11.25 -6.60
C THR A 111 -10.45 11.88 -7.05
N VAL A 112 -9.78 11.29 -8.05
CA VAL A 112 -8.57 11.84 -8.69
C VAL A 112 -8.86 13.23 -9.27
N LYS A 113 -9.93 13.39 -10.05
CA LYS A 113 -10.32 14.69 -10.63
C LYS A 113 -10.61 15.75 -9.57
N ALA A 114 -11.34 15.40 -8.51
CA ALA A 114 -11.63 16.32 -7.41
C ALA A 114 -10.36 16.76 -6.69
N LEU A 115 -9.42 15.84 -6.46
CA LEU A 115 -8.15 16.15 -5.80
C LEU A 115 -7.22 16.99 -6.70
N ALA A 116 -7.15 16.67 -7.98
CA ALA A 116 -6.46 17.47 -9.00
C ALA A 116 -6.96 18.92 -8.98
N GLN A 117 -8.27 19.12 -9.14
CA GLN A 117 -8.91 20.44 -9.11
C GLN A 117 -8.60 21.21 -7.81
N LYS A 118 -8.72 20.56 -6.64
CA LYS A 118 -8.43 21.19 -5.34
C LYS A 118 -6.97 21.63 -5.20
N SER A 119 -6.04 20.87 -5.80
CA SER A 119 -4.60 21.14 -5.71
C SER A 119 -4.07 22.09 -6.78
N GLY A 120 -4.82 22.32 -7.86
CA GLY A 120 -4.35 23.04 -9.05
C GLY A 120 -3.35 22.24 -9.91
N MET A 121 -3.23 20.93 -9.67
CA MET A 121 -2.36 20.01 -10.41
C MET A 121 -3.20 19.06 -11.25
N ASP A 122 -2.76 18.71 -12.46
CA ASP A 122 -3.46 17.72 -13.30
C ASP A 122 -3.03 16.28 -12.96
N ASP A 123 -1.81 16.09 -12.50
CA ASP A 123 -1.29 14.76 -12.12
C ASP A 123 -1.55 14.47 -10.64
N VAL A 124 -2.11 13.29 -10.34
CA VAL A 124 -2.38 12.82 -8.97
C VAL A 124 -1.65 11.52 -8.71
N ALA A 125 -0.91 11.46 -7.62
CA ALA A 125 -0.29 10.22 -7.18
C ALA A 125 -1.32 9.35 -6.44
N VAL A 126 -1.44 8.08 -6.85
CA VAL A 126 -2.34 7.10 -6.21
C VAL A 126 -1.52 5.97 -5.61
N ILE A 127 -1.69 5.73 -4.31
CA ILE A 127 -0.96 4.69 -3.56
C ILE A 127 -1.95 3.67 -3.03
N PHE A 128 -1.90 2.45 -3.56
CA PHE A 128 -2.67 1.32 -3.06
C PHE A 128 -1.91 0.62 -1.93
N GLY A 129 -2.56 0.36 -0.81
CA GLY A 129 -1.94 -0.36 0.31
C GLY A 129 -2.96 -0.82 1.35
N CYS A 130 -2.47 -1.45 2.42
CA CYS A 130 -3.29 -1.97 3.51
C CYS A 130 -2.53 -1.95 4.85
N SER A 131 -3.24 -2.17 5.96
CA SER A 131 -2.65 -2.12 7.30
C SER A 131 -1.71 -3.26 7.59
N THR A 132 -2.01 -4.48 7.13
CA THR A 132 -1.26 -5.70 7.47
C THR A 132 0.00 -5.90 6.63
N CYS A 133 0.28 -5.06 5.63
CA CYS A 133 1.55 -5.12 4.89
C CYS A 133 2.69 -4.49 5.70
N PRO A 134 3.69 -5.26 6.20
CA PRO A 134 4.76 -4.70 7.00
C PRO A 134 5.63 -3.73 6.21
N ALA A 135 5.97 -4.09 4.97
CA ALA A 135 6.81 -3.27 4.10
C ALA A 135 6.16 -1.91 3.80
N PHE A 136 4.87 -1.91 3.47
CA PHE A 136 4.10 -0.70 3.25
C PHE A 136 4.06 0.18 4.49
N ARG A 137 3.66 -0.39 5.64
CA ARG A 137 3.53 0.32 6.91
C ARG A 137 4.87 0.91 7.38
N VAL A 138 5.98 0.22 7.16
CA VAL A 138 7.28 0.64 7.70
C VAL A 138 7.95 1.69 6.84
N PHE A 139 7.96 1.48 5.52
CA PHE A 139 8.71 2.36 4.61
C PHE A 139 7.95 2.65 3.31
N GLY A 140 7.27 1.67 2.69
CA GLY A 140 6.69 1.84 1.36
C GLY A 140 5.71 3.00 1.24
N GLY A 141 4.75 3.09 2.16
CA GLY A 141 3.75 4.15 2.17
C GLY A 141 4.35 5.54 2.39
N TYR A 142 5.34 5.65 3.28
CA TYR A 142 6.07 6.90 3.55
C TYR A 142 6.97 7.29 2.37
N ASP A 143 7.72 6.35 1.82
CA ASP A 143 8.71 6.59 0.78
C ASP A 143 8.05 7.08 -0.52
N PHE A 144 6.97 6.41 -0.94
CA PHE A 144 6.18 6.86 -2.09
C PHE A 144 5.59 8.25 -1.85
N HIS A 145 4.97 8.48 -0.68
CA HIS A 145 4.41 9.79 -0.35
C HIS A 145 5.45 10.89 -0.46
N GLN A 146 6.62 10.72 0.18
CA GLN A 146 7.67 11.72 0.14
C GLN A 146 8.23 11.93 -1.26
N ALA A 147 8.34 10.88 -2.06
CA ALA A 147 8.80 10.99 -3.44
C ALA A 147 7.82 11.80 -4.30
N PHE A 148 6.51 11.54 -4.21
CA PHE A 148 5.49 12.29 -4.94
C PHE A 148 5.32 13.71 -4.41
N LYS A 149 5.39 13.90 -3.09
CA LYS A 149 5.33 15.23 -2.47
C LYS A 149 6.49 16.13 -2.91
N LYS A 150 7.69 15.59 -3.10
CA LYS A 150 8.83 16.33 -3.68
C LYS A 150 8.57 16.82 -5.11
N LYS A 151 7.60 16.21 -5.80
CA LYS A 151 7.11 16.62 -7.12
C LYS A 151 5.85 17.50 -7.05
N ALA A 152 5.48 17.96 -5.85
CA ALA A 152 4.26 18.71 -5.58
C ALA A 152 2.97 18.02 -6.03
N LEU A 153 3.01 16.69 -6.23
CA LEU A 153 1.82 15.94 -6.62
C LEU A 153 0.91 15.75 -5.40
N PRO A 154 -0.40 16.02 -5.51
CA PRO A 154 -1.34 15.58 -4.49
C PRO A 154 -1.35 14.06 -4.42
N VAL A 155 -1.41 13.52 -3.20
CA VAL A 155 -1.36 12.08 -2.94
C VAL A 155 -2.72 11.59 -2.46
N LEU A 156 -3.25 10.56 -3.14
CA LEU A 156 -4.43 9.79 -2.77
C LEU A 156 -4.01 8.38 -2.36
N TYR A 157 -4.36 7.96 -1.15
CA TYR A 157 -4.27 6.58 -0.74
C TYR A 157 -5.56 5.83 -1.07
N VAL A 158 -5.42 4.60 -1.57
CA VAL A 158 -6.51 3.65 -1.73
C VAL A 158 -6.26 2.48 -0.79
N TYR A 159 -7.11 2.38 0.23
CA TYR A 159 -7.08 1.26 1.16
C TYR A 159 -7.72 0.02 0.53
N THR A 160 -6.94 -1.03 0.36
CA THR A 160 -7.38 -2.30 -0.27
C THR A 160 -7.60 -3.38 0.78
N ARG A 161 -7.99 -4.60 0.35
CA ARG A 161 -7.96 -5.77 1.22
C ARG A 161 -6.61 -5.96 1.90
N GLU A 162 -6.63 -6.71 2.99
CA GLU A 162 -5.39 -7.04 3.67
C GLU A 162 -4.46 -7.90 2.79
N ALA A 163 -3.17 -7.57 2.85
CA ALA A 163 -2.11 -8.38 2.28
C ALA A 163 -1.83 -9.61 3.15
N HIS A 164 -1.98 -9.47 4.47
CA HIS A 164 -1.69 -10.48 5.48
C HIS A 164 -2.72 -10.52 6.60
N GLY A 165 -4.00 -10.70 6.24
CA GLY A 165 -5.07 -10.90 7.22
C GLY A 165 -4.78 -12.11 8.10
N HIS A 166 -5.01 -11.97 9.42
CA HIS A 166 -4.66 -12.99 10.40
C HIS A 166 -5.38 -14.34 10.19
N ASP A 167 -6.58 -14.30 9.61
CA ASP A 167 -7.43 -15.45 9.30
C ASP A 167 -7.28 -16.01 7.88
N ASP A 168 -6.28 -15.56 7.11
CA ASP A 168 -6.06 -15.97 5.72
C ASP A 168 -4.56 -16.18 5.39
N PHE A 169 -3.77 -15.11 5.35
CA PHE A 169 -2.37 -15.15 4.94
C PHE A 169 -1.44 -14.40 5.91
N GLU A 170 -1.41 -14.84 7.17
CA GLU A 170 -0.67 -14.16 8.21
C GLU A 170 0.84 -14.03 7.92
N SER A 171 1.41 -12.87 8.26
CA SER A 171 2.84 -12.66 8.27
C SER A 171 3.36 -12.65 9.70
N ALA A 172 4.34 -13.50 10.01
CA ALA A 172 5.03 -13.51 11.30
C ALA A 172 5.64 -12.14 11.68
N MET A 173 5.90 -11.27 10.69
CA MET A 173 6.34 -9.90 10.94
C MET A 173 5.26 -9.08 11.66
N ASN A 174 3.97 -9.34 11.44
CA ASN A 174 2.90 -8.65 12.15
C ASN A 174 2.76 -9.09 13.62
N LEU A 175 3.44 -10.16 14.02
CA LEU A 175 3.42 -10.69 15.39
C LEU A 175 4.63 -10.27 16.22
N THR A 176 5.70 -9.81 15.58
CA THR A 176 7.00 -9.61 16.24
C THR A 176 7.55 -8.20 16.03
N ASN A 177 8.13 -7.63 17.09
CA ASN A 177 8.78 -6.33 17.02
C ASN A 177 9.95 -6.36 16.00
N PRO A 178 10.23 -5.24 15.32
CA PRO A 178 9.59 -3.91 15.41
C PRO A 178 8.35 -3.77 14.51
N PHE A 179 7.88 -4.86 13.91
CA PHE A 179 6.83 -4.86 12.91
C PHE A 179 5.46 -5.27 13.47
N ALA A 180 5.34 -5.54 14.77
CA ALA A 180 4.09 -6.01 15.35
C ALA A 180 2.94 -5.01 15.09
N LEU A 181 1.77 -5.54 14.74
CA LEU A 181 0.53 -4.77 14.76
C LEU A 181 0.09 -4.56 16.21
N THR A 182 -0.54 -3.42 16.50
CA THR A 182 -1.13 -3.18 17.83
C THR A 182 -2.48 -3.85 18.02
N LYS A 183 -3.07 -4.36 16.94
CA LYS A 183 -4.35 -5.08 16.92
C LYS A 183 -4.27 -6.16 15.85
N THR A 184 -4.90 -7.30 16.11
CA THR A 184 -5.17 -8.30 15.07
C THR A 184 -6.11 -7.70 14.03
N ILE A 185 -5.78 -7.89 12.75
CA ILE A 185 -6.60 -7.45 11.63
C ILE A 185 -6.84 -8.69 10.74
N ASN A 186 -8.11 -9.07 10.64
CA ASN A 186 -8.58 -10.14 9.78
C ASN A 186 -8.90 -9.61 8.37
N MET A 187 -9.19 -10.50 7.43
CA MET A 187 -9.82 -10.12 6.18
C MET A 187 -11.19 -9.47 6.45
N HIS A 188 -11.46 -8.36 5.76
CA HIS A 188 -12.66 -7.57 5.99
C HIS A 188 -13.90 -8.28 5.46
N LYS A 189 -14.92 -8.46 6.30
CA LYS A 189 -16.20 -9.08 5.94
C LYS A 189 -17.26 -8.05 5.56
N ASN A 190 -17.07 -6.82 6.00
CA ASN A 190 -17.96 -5.69 5.74
C ASN A 190 -17.15 -4.39 5.61
N LEU A 191 -17.80 -3.33 5.12
CA LEU A 191 -17.13 -2.05 4.89
C LEU A 191 -16.73 -1.35 6.20
N GLU A 192 -17.44 -1.61 7.30
CA GLU A 192 -17.11 -1.04 8.61
C GLU A 192 -15.78 -1.58 9.14
N GLU A 193 -15.53 -2.88 9.02
CA GLU A 193 -14.26 -3.52 9.35
C GLU A 193 -13.11 -2.95 8.49
N ARG A 194 -13.34 -2.84 7.18
CA ARG A 194 -12.35 -2.22 6.26
C ARG A 194 -12.06 -0.78 6.65
N ARG A 195 -13.08 -0.01 7.04
CA ARG A 195 -12.93 1.38 7.49
C ARG A 195 -12.20 1.50 8.82
N ALA A 196 -12.45 0.59 9.75
CA ALA A 196 -11.72 0.53 11.02
C ALA A 196 -10.22 0.27 10.76
N ALA A 197 -9.89 -0.69 9.90
CA ALA A 197 -8.51 -0.98 9.53
C ALA A 197 -7.86 0.18 8.75
N ALA A 198 -8.56 0.79 7.79
CA ALA A 198 -8.11 1.98 7.08
C ALA A 198 -7.82 3.16 8.01
N THR A 199 -8.62 3.33 9.06
CA THR A 199 -8.40 4.38 10.07
C THR A 199 -7.13 4.13 10.89
N LEU A 200 -6.78 2.88 11.18
CA LEU A 200 -5.51 2.54 11.81
C LEU A 200 -4.32 2.92 10.91
N LEU A 201 -4.36 2.54 9.62
CA LEU A 201 -3.31 2.92 8.68
C LEU A 201 -3.23 4.44 8.48
N TYR A 202 -4.37 5.13 8.41
CA TYR A 202 -4.41 6.60 8.32
C TYR A 202 -3.68 7.23 9.51
N GLY A 203 -4.02 6.83 10.74
CA GLY A 203 -3.38 7.37 11.95
C GLY A 203 -1.87 7.08 11.99
N HIS A 204 -1.46 5.87 11.58
CA HIS A 204 -0.06 5.51 11.44
C HIS A 204 0.66 6.39 10.42
N THR A 205 0.06 6.58 9.24
CA THR A 205 0.62 7.42 8.17
C THR A 205 0.76 8.87 8.65
N VAL A 206 -0.30 9.47 9.20
CA VAL A 206 -0.24 10.82 9.79
C VAL A 206 0.90 10.95 10.80
N THR A 207 1.08 9.94 11.66
CA THR A 207 2.17 9.92 12.65
C THR A 207 3.55 9.86 12.00
N GLN A 208 3.74 9.03 10.97
CA GLN A 208 5.00 8.95 10.21
C GLN A 208 5.38 10.27 9.52
N HIS A 209 4.37 11.09 9.24
CA HIS A 209 4.47 12.40 8.63
C HIS A 209 4.43 13.55 9.67
N GLY A 210 4.68 13.25 10.94
CA GLY A 210 4.84 14.26 12.00
C GLY A 210 3.53 14.88 12.50
N GLY A 211 2.38 14.27 12.21
CA GLY A 211 1.08 14.66 12.75
C GLY A 211 0.44 15.89 12.10
N LYS A 212 1.09 16.51 11.12
CA LYS A 212 0.64 17.78 10.51
C LYS A 212 0.05 17.61 9.12
N GLU A 213 0.24 16.44 8.50
CA GLU A 213 -0.18 16.21 7.12
C GLU A 213 -1.60 15.66 7.07
N HIS A 214 -2.42 16.24 6.20
CA HIS A 214 -3.70 15.67 5.82
C HIS A 214 -3.47 14.57 4.78
N ILE A 215 -3.97 13.37 5.06
CA ILE A 215 -3.84 12.22 4.16
C ILE A 215 -5.16 12.00 3.43
N ASN A 216 -5.20 12.21 2.11
CA ASN A 216 -6.37 11.84 1.33
C ASN A 216 -6.41 10.30 1.25
N MET A 217 -7.48 9.69 1.72
CA MET A 217 -7.63 8.23 1.72
C MET A 217 -9.07 7.84 1.41
N VAL A 218 -9.23 6.92 0.48
CA VAL A 218 -10.48 6.22 0.17
C VAL A 218 -10.27 4.72 0.36
N LEU A 219 -11.35 3.95 0.38
CA LEU A 219 -11.31 2.49 0.45
C LEU A 219 -11.81 1.90 -0.86
N ASP A 220 -11.16 0.83 -1.30
CA ASP A 220 -11.68 -0.07 -2.31
C ASP A 220 -12.95 -0.77 -1.79
N ASP A 221 -13.82 -1.19 -2.71
CA ASP A 221 -15.04 -1.92 -2.38
C ASP A 221 -14.74 -3.33 -1.81
N LEU A 222 -15.73 -3.97 -1.20
CA LEU A 222 -15.52 -5.30 -0.59
C LEU A 222 -15.28 -6.42 -1.59
N ASP A 223 -15.59 -6.21 -2.88
CA ASP A 223 -15.29 -7.20 -3.89
C ASP A 223 -13.84 -7.11 -4.39
N ASP A 224 -13.06 -6.15 -3.87
CA ASP A 224 -11.67 -5.90 -4.22
C ASP A 224 -11.51 -5.49 -5.68
N GLY A 225 -12.49 -4.74 -6.20
CA GLY A 225 -12.60 -4.40 -7.61
C GLY A 225 -11.38 -3.64 -8.13
N LEU A 226 -10.88 -2.65 -7.38
CA LEU A 226 -9.67 -1.93 -7.76
C LEU A 226 -8.41 -2.75 -7.48
N GLU A 227 -8.31 -3.45 -6.35
CA GLU A 227 -7.16 -4.32 -6.07
C GLU A 227 -6.92 -5.32 -7.19
N LYS A 228 -7.98 -5.93 -7.72
CA LYS A 228 -7.90 -6.87 -8.83
C LYS A 228 -7.49 -6.19 -10.14
N LYS A 229 -8.08 -5.04 -10.46
CA LYS A 229 -7.77 -4.29 -11.70
C LYS A 229 -6.34 -3.76 -11.72
N TYR A 230 -5.82 -3.36 -10.57
CA TYR A 230 -4.47 -2.82 -10.43
C TYR A 230 -3.44 -3.85 -9.95
N GLU A 231 -3.87 -5.09 -9.67
CA GLU A 231 -3.08 -6.18 -9.06
C GLU A 231 -2.24 -5.68 -7.88
N ALA A 232 -2.90 -4.98 -6.97
CA ALA A 232 -2.23 -4.00 -6.13
C ALA A 232 -1.57 -4.57 -4.87
N ARG A 233 -1.82 -5.81 -4.46
CA ARG A 233 -1.14 -6.41 -3.28
C ARG A 233 0.33 -6.75 -3.60
N PRO A 234 1.21 -6.64 -2.59
CA PRO A 234 0.93 -6.11 -1.25
C PRO A 234 0.75 -4.58 -1.24
N PHE A 235 1.32 -3.85 -2.20
CA PHE A 235 1.06 -2.45 -2.47
C PHE A 235 1.58 -2.06 -3.86
N ARG A 236 1.05 -0.98 -4.45
CA ARG A 236 1.52 -0.36 -5.70
C ARG A 236 1.28 1.15 -5.68
N ALA A 237 2.01 1.87 -6.52
CA ALA A 237 1.84 3.30 -6.69
C ALA A 237 1.75 3.69 -8.17
N TYR A 238 0.95 4.71 -8.45
CA TYR A 238 0.70 5.23 -9.78
C TYR A 238 0.72 6.76 -9.78
N VAL A 239 0.88 7.35 -10.95
CA VAL A 239 0.47 8.75 -11.21
C VAL A 239 -0.55 8.73 -12.32
N ILE A 240 -1.70 9.34 -12.09
CA ILE A 240 -2.82 9.41 -13.04
C ILE A 240 -3.02 10.89 -13.42
N THR A 241 -3.07 11.17 -14.71
CA THR A 241 -3.41 12.49 -15.25
C THR A 241 -4.92 12.65 -15.24
N ALA A 242 -5.45 13.60 -14.46
CA ALA A 242 -6.86 13.73 -14.16
C ALA A 242 -7.72 14.13 -15.38
N SER A 243 -7.18 15.00 -16.24
CA SER A 243 -7.84 15.45 -17.46
C SER A 243 -8.10 14.30 -18.45
N THR A 244 -7.14 13.38 -18.61
CA THR A 244 -7.22 12.27 -19.57
C THR A 244 -7.64 10.95 -18.94
N GLY A 245 -7.45 10.77 -17.64
CA GLY A 245 -7.58 9.48 -16.95
C GLY A 245 -6.47 8.50 -17.31
N GLN A 246 -5.36 8.93 -17.92
CA GLN A 246 -4.25 8.04 -18.28
C GLN A 246 -3.26 7.88 -17.14
N VAL A 247 -2.66 6.69 -17.06
CA VAL A 247 -1.54 6.41 -16.16
C VAL A 247 -0.27 7.02 -16.74
N LYS A 248 0.33 7.97 -16.03
CA LYS A 248 1.64 8.57 -16.36
C LYS A 248 2.81 7.77 -15.78
N TYR A 249 2.59 7.12 -14.65
CA TYR A 249 3.59 6.29 -13.97
C TYR A 249 2.92 5.08 -13.31
N ALA A 250 3.59 3.92 -13.37
CA ALA A 250 3.21 2.71 -12.67
C ALA A 250 4.44 2.10 -11.99
N SER A 251 4.35 1.83 -10.69
CA SER A 251 5.50 1.40 -9.91
C SER A 251 5.84 -0.09 -10.03
N GLY A 252 5.11 -0.89 -10.81
CA GLY A 252 5.18 -2.35 -10.73
C GLY A 252 4.89 -2.92 -9.33
N VAL A 253 5.17 -4.21 -9.14
CA VAL A 253 4.94 -4.91 -7.86
C VAL A 253 5.96 -4.46 -6.80
N CYS A 254 5.47 -4.12 -5.61
CA CYS A 254 6.29 -3.76 -4.46
C CYS A 254 6.31 -4.90 -3.42
N PRO A 255 7.32 -5.01 -2.54
CA PRO A 255 8.41 -4.05 -2.21
C PRO A 255 9.74 -4.27 -2.95
N PHE A 256 9.73 -4.83 -4.15
CA PHE A 256 10.97 -5.18 -4.88
C PHE A 256 11.61 -3.95 -5.52
N ASN A 257 12.95 -3.85 -5.46
CA ASN A 257 13.75 -2.76 -6.06
C ASN A 257 13.16 -1.35 -5.84
N MET A 258 12.77 -1.04 -4.60
CA MET A 258 12.14 0.24 -4.24
C MET A 258 13.01 1.47 -4.54
N GLU A 259 14.33 1.32 -4.58
CA GLU A 259 15.25 2.39 -4.96
C GLU A 259 15.06 2.81 -6.42
N ALA A 260 15.03 1.85 -7.35
CA ALA A 260 14.68 2.11 -8.75
C ALA A 260 13.35 2.88 -8.88
N LYS A 261 12.33 2.48 -8.11
CA LYS A 261 11.01 3.14 -8.12
C LYS A 261 11.10 4.60 -7.67
N MET A 262 11.89 4.90 -6.63
CA MET A 262 12.11 6.29 -6.20
C MET A 262 12.86 7.10 -7.26
N LEU A 263 13.86 6.50 -7.91
CA LEU A 263 14.60 7.14 -9.01
C LEU A 263 13.70 7.43 -10.20
N ASN A 264 12.76 6.54 -10.52
CA ASN A 264 11.80 6.74 -11.61
C ASN A 264 10.81 7.87 -11.27
N ILE A 265 10.31 7.95 -10.04
CA ILE A 265 9.48 9.08 -9.59
C ILE A 265 10.26 10.39 -9.65
N ALA A 266 11.56 10.39 -9.33
CA ALA A 266 12.40 11.58 -9.40
C ALA A 266 12.56 12.13 -10.83
N LYS A 267 12.26 11.34 -11.87
CA LYS A 267 12.32 11.73 -13.29
C LYS A 267 11.00 12.26 -13.86
N LEU A 268 9.89 12.13 -13.13
CA LEU A 268 8.58 12.68 -13.50
C LEU A 268 8.60 14.21 -13.54
#